data_AF-A0A369PQ21-F1
#
_entry.id   AF-A0A369PQ21-F1
#
_cell.length_a   1.000
_cell.length_b   1.000
_cell.length_c   1.000
_cell.angle_alpha   90.00
_cell.angle_beta   90.00
_cell.angle_gamma   90.00
#
_symmetry.space_group_name_H-M   'P 1'
#
loop_
_entity.id
_entity.type
_entity.pdbx_description
1 polymer ?
#
loop_
_entity_poly.entity_id
_entity_poly.type
_entity_poly.pdbx_seq_one_letter_code
_entity_poly.pdbx_strand_id
1 'polypeptide(L)'
;MNDYQLLLICVLAGSVILLTGKYFFKRRRRNIFSMLIGDVQAYVSYLFEEHWQADLAYHDLDHTRLVVKRTQEIASNFRLDDLQEFILFSAAWFHDTGQLTGPPAGHEHRSVRLMEEFLSDKGIAPDIISAIGRCILSTSIPHSPSNILEEIICDADTYNLGNEEFLITDAKVAREMQKRADVDLSHWDKETLAFLSAHRFFTPYCKSMLSQGKQNNIHLVRERIKNKSGQTP
;
A
#
# COMPACT_ATOMS: atom_id res chain seq x y z
N MET A 1 -59.96 -12.92 -30.75
CA MET A 1 -58.55 -12.63 -31.09
C MET A 1 -58.24 -13.40 -32.35
N ASN A 2 -57.86 -12.72 -33.44
CA ASN A 2 -57.52 -13.38 -34.71
C ASN A 2 -56.06 -13.85 -34.67
N ASP A 3 -55.71 -14.89 -35.41
CA ASP A 3 -54.38 -15.57 -35.33
C ASP A 3 -53.19 -14.62 -35.52
N TYR A 4 -53.39 -13.53 -36.26
CA TYR A 4 -52.40 -12.46 -36.42
C TYR A 4 -52.07 -11.69 -35.13
N GLN A 5 -53.03 -11.51 -34.21
CA GLN A 5 -52.78 -10.86 -32.92
C GLN A 5 -52.00 -11.76 -31.97
N LEU A 6 -52.20 -13.08 -32.05
CA LEU A 6 -51.44 -14.05 -31.24
C LEU A 6 -49.98 -14.13 -31.72
N LEU A 7 -49.76 -14.09 -33.04
CA LEU A 7 -48.42 -14.09 -33.63
C LEU A 7 -47.63 -12.81 -33.26
N LEU A 8 -48.28 -11.64 -33.28
CA LEU A 8 -47.63 -10.36 -32.95
C LEU A 8 -47.22 -10.27 -31.46
N ILE A 9 -48.04 -10.82 -30.56
CA ILE A 9 -47.72 -10.90 -29.12
C ILE A 9 -46.53 -11.84 -28.88
N CYS A 10 -46.45 -12.97 -29.58
CA CYS A 10 -45.31 -13.90 -29.47
C CYS A 10 -44.00 -13.30 -29.97
N VAL A 11 -44.01 -12.53 -31.08
CA VAL A 11 -42.81 -11.86 -31.61
C VAL A 11 -42.34 -10.74 -30.68
N LEU A 12 -43.26 -9.96 -30.12
CA LEU A 12 -42.92 -8.90 -29.16
C LEU A 12 -42.43 -9.46 -27.81
N ALA A 13 -43.04 -10.54 -27.31
CA ALA A 13 -42.58 -11.23 -26.09
C ALA A 13 -41.19 -11.86 -26.26
N GLY A 14 -40.92 -12.51 -27.41
CA GLY A 14 -39.59 -13.05 -27.73
C GLY A 14 -38.51 -11.98 -27.85
N SER A 15 -38.86 -10.80 -28.37
CA SER A 15 -37.96 -9.65 -28.50
C SER A 15 -37.64 -9.01 -27.13
N VAL A 16 -38.62 -8.95 -26.22
CA VAL A 16 -38.41 -8.46 -24.85
C VAL A 16 -37.54 -9.44 -24.04
N ILE A 17 -37.65 -10.76 -24.25
CA ILE A 17 -36.78 -11.75 -23.60
C ILE A 17 -35.34 -11.68 -24.14
N LEU A 18 -35.13 -11.41 -25.42
CA LEU A 18 -33.79 -11.19 -26.00
C LEU A 18 -33.16 -9.86 -25.57
N LEU A 19 -33.97 -8.81 -25.38
CA LEU A 19 -33.49 -7.51 -24.89
C LEU A 19 -33.22 -7.52 -23.39
N THR A 20 -34.08 -8.15 -22.58
CA THR A 20 -33.86 -8.29 -21.12
C THR A 20 -32.79 -9.33 -20.79
N GLY A 21 -32.66 -10.41 -21.57
CA GLY A 21 -31.59 -11.41 -21.41
C GLY A 21 -30.18 -10.84 -21.67
N LYS A 22 -30.04 -9.86 -22.58
CA LYS A 22 -28.79 -9.11 -22.80
C LYS A 22 -28.61 -7.92 -21.85
N TYR A 23 -29.70 -7.34 -21.33
CA TYR A 23 -29.64 -6.23 -20.36
C TYR A 23 -29.46 -6.67 -18.89
N PHE A 24 -29.73 -7.94 -18.55
CA PHE A 24 -29.67 -8.42 -17.16
C PHE A 24 -28.50 -9.36 -16.83
N PHE A 25 -27.60 -9.61 -17.80
CA PHE A 25 -26.37 -10.37 -17.58
C PHE A 25 -25.10 -9.54 -17.84
N LYS A 26 -25.08 -8.29 -17.32
CA LYS A 26 -23.82 -7.64 -16.94
C LYS A 26 -23.52 -7.89 -15.46
N ARG A 27 -23.71 -9.13 -15.00
CA ARG A 27 -23.14 -9.58 -13.74
C ARG A 27 -21.65 -9.75 -14.02
N ARG A 28 -20.87 -8.68 -13.79
CA ARG A 28 -19.40 -8.68 -13.80
C ARG A 28 -18.96 -9.97 -13.08
N ARG A 29 -18.43 -10.96 -13.81
CA ARG A 29 -17.65 -12.01 -13.14
C ARG A 29 -16.54 -11.25 -12.44
N ARG A 30 -16.56 -11.21 -11.10
CA ARG A 30 -15.42 -10.69 -10.35
C ARG A 30 -14.22 -11.53 -10.76
N ASN A 31 -13.15 -10.87 -11.15
CA ASN A 31 -11.86 -11.53 -11.35
C ASN A 31 -11.51 -12.25 -10.04
N ILE A 32 -11.02 -13.49 -10.13
CA ILE A 32 -10.58 -14.27 -8.96
C ILE A 32 -9.57 -13.49 -8.11
N PHE A 33 -8.67 -12.74 -8.74
CA PHE A 33 -7.70 -11.88 -8.08
C PHE A 33 -8.39 -10.75 -7.28
N SER A 34 -9.45 -10.16 -7.80
CA SER A 34 -10.22 -9.15 -7.05
C SER A 34 -10.89 -9.74 -5.80
N MET A 35 -11.30 -11.01 -5.83
CA MET A 35 -11.80 -11.68 -4.63
C MET A 35 -10.68 -11.95 -3.63
N LEU A 36 -9.53 -12.43 -4.11
CA LEU A 36 -8.36 -12.70 -3.27
C LEU A 36 -7.82 -11.42 -2.60
N ILE A 37 -7.76 -10.28 -3.31
CA ILE A 37 -7.42 -8.98 -2.70
C ILE A 37 -8.42 -8.62 -1.59
N GLY A 38 -9.70 -8.93 -1.79
CA GLY A 38 -10.73 -8.73 -0.76
C GLY A 38 -10.48 -9.59 0.49
N ASP A 39 -10.10 -10.85 0.31
CA ASP A 39 -9.74 -11.75 1.41
C ASP A 39 -8.48 -11.28 2.14
N VAL A 40 -7.45 -10.83 1.40
CA VAL A 40 -6.23 -10.24 1.95
C VAL A 40 -6.54 -9.00 2.78
N GLN A 41 -7.32 -8.07 2.24
CA GLN A 41 -7.74 -6.86 2.94
C GLN A 41 -8.46 -7.20 4.26
N ALA A 42 -9.40 -8.15 4.22
CA ALA A 42 -10.16 -8.55 5.40
C ALA A 42 -9.26 -9.15 6.47
N TYR A 43 -8.34 -10.03 6.07
CA TYR A 43 -7.40 -10.66 6.99
C TYR A 43 -6.43 -9.66 7.62
N VAL A 44 -5.82 -8.78 6.83
CA VAL A 44 -4.91 -7.75 7.36
C VAL A 44 -5.65 -6.77 8.28
N SER A 45 -6.86 -6.35 7.92
CA SER A 45 -7.67 -5.48 8.79
C SER A 45 -7.92 -6.15 10.13
N TYR A 46 -8.30 -7.43 10.12
CA TYR A 46 -8.47 -8.23 11.34
C TYR A 46 -7.18 -8.31 12.17
N LEU A 47 -6.01 -8.54 11.55
CA LEU A 47 -4.74 -8.59 12.27
C LEU A 47 -4.46 -7.29 13.02
N PHE A 48 -4.66 -6.14 12.37
CA PHE A 48 -4.47 -4.85 13.04
C PHE A 48 -5.54 -4.61 14.11
N GLU A 49 -6.81 -4.94 13.87
CA GLU A 49 -7.89 -4.77 14.85
C GLU A 49 -7.64 -5.59 16.13
N GLU A 50 -7.11 -6.81 16.01
CA GLU A 50 -6.86 -7.70 17.15
C GLU A 50 -5.51 -7.49 17.84
N HIS A 51 -4.48 -7.10 17.09
CA HIS A 51 -3.09 -7.12 17.59
C HIS A 51 -2.43 -5.74 17.65
N TRP A 52 -3.10 -4.67 17.23
CA TRP A 52 -2.55 -3.32 17.33
C TRP A 52 -2.33 -2.92 18.79
N GLN A 53 -1.28 -2.13 19.00
CA GLN A 53 -0.86 -1.63 20.30
C GLN A 53 -0.67 -0.12 20.20
N ALA A 54 -0.95 0.61 21.29
CA ALA A 54 -0.87 2.07 21.32
C ALA A 54 0.52 2.64 20.97
N ASP A 55 1.57 1.83 21.11
CA ASP A 55 2.93 2.22 20.76
C ASP A 55 3.17 2.27 19.25
N LEU A 56 2.30 1.65 18.42
CA LEU A 56 2.27 1.77 16.96
C LEU A 56 1.58 3.09 16.54
N ALA A 57 2.26 4.21 16.78
CA ALA A 57 1.72 5.54 16.51
C ALA A 57 1.69 5.92 15.02
N TYR A 58 2.46 5.23 14.18
CA TYR A 58 2.51 5.43 12.73
C TYR A 58 2.12 4.18 11.94
N HIS A 59 2.75 3.03 12.21
CA HIS A 59 2.53 1.80 11.43
C HIS A 59 1.25 1.07 11.91
N ASP A 60 0.10 1.71 11.64
CA ASP A 60 -1.24 1.23 11.96
C ASP A 60 -2.03 0.84 10.69
N LEU A 61 -3.31 0.46 10.90
CA LEU A 61 -4.19 0.09 9.78
C LEU A 61 -4.48 1.27 8.83
N ASP A 62 -4.47 2.50 9.33
CA ASP A 62 -4.72 3.68 8.51
C ASP A 62 -3.52 4.01 7.63
N HIS A 63 -2.29 3.84 8.12
CA HIS A 63 -1.08 3.86 7.27
C HIS A 63 -1.15 2.77 6.20
N THR A 64 -1.48 1.53 6.57
CA THR A 64 -1.63 0.43 5.60
C THR A 64 -2.63 0.77 4.49
N ARG A 65 -3.81 1.30 4.86
CA ARG A 65 -4.84 1.75 3.90
C ARG A 65 -4.33 2.89 3.02
N LEU A 66 -3.56 3.82 3.59
CA LEU A 66 -2.96 4.92 2.84
C LEU A 66 -1.95 4.41 1.82
N VAL A 67 -1.06 3.48 2.20
CA VAL A 67 -0.10 2.84 1.27
C VAL A 67 -0.84 2.16 0.14
N VAL A 68 -1.86 1.34 0.42
CA VAL A 68 -2.70 0.69 -0.61
C VAL A 68 -3.32 1.72 -1.57
N LYS A 69 -3.81 2.84 -1.05
CA LYS A 69 -4.36 3.93 -1.87
C LYS A 69 -3.29 4.58 -2.74
N ARG A 70 -2.08 4.83 -2.22
CA ARG A 70 -0.96 5.39 -3.00
C ARG A 70 -0.43 4.40 -4.02
N THR A 71 -0.35 3.12 -3.68
CA THR A 71 -0.05 2.03 -4.61
C THR A 71 -1.03 2.06 -5.80
N GLN A 72 -2.34 2.18 -5.55
CA GLN A 72 -3.34 2.31 -6.62
C GLN A 72 -3.14 3.56 -7.48
N GLU A 73 -2.87 4.70 -6.86
CA GLU A 73 -2.61 5.98 -7.55
C GLU A 73 -1.41 5.86 -8.49
N ILE A 74 -0.28 5.37 -7.97
CA ILE A 74 0.95 5.21 -8.75
C ILE A 74 0.75 4.17 -9.85
N ALA A 75 0.23 2.98 -9.50
CA ALA A 75 0.01 1.86 -10.42
C ALA A 75 -0.90 2.23 -11.61
N SER A 76 -1.84 3.16 -11.43
CA SER A 76 -2.73 3.63 -12.51
C SER A 76 -2.00 4.29 -13.70
N ASN A 77 -0.74 4.68 -13.51
CA ASN A 77 0.14 5.20 -14.57
C ASN A 77 0.89 4.10 -15.33
N PHE A 78 0.69 2.84 -14.95
CA PHE A 78 1.34 1.67 -15.53
C PHE A 78 0.27 0.70 -16.06
N ARG A 79 0.66 -0.10 -17.06
CA ARG A 79 -0.21 -1.14 -17.63
C ARG A 79 0.08 -2.46 -16.93
N LEU A 80 -0.44 -2.63 -15.72
CA LEU A 80 -0.35 -3.88 -14.98
C LEU A 80 -1.45 -4.84 -15.43
N ASP A 81 -1.14 -6.13 -15.50
CA ASP A 81 -2.15 -7.17 -15.64
C ASP A 81 -2.76 -7.55 -14.27
N ASP A 82 -3.84 -8.33 -14.29
CA ASP A 82 -4.57 -8.69 -13.06
C ASP A 82 -3.71 -9.45 -12.04
N LEU A 83 -2.70 -10.22 -12.50
CA LEU A 83 -1.78 -10.95 -11.61
C LEU A 83 -0.76 -10.01 -10.98
N GLN A 84 -0.23 -9.06 -11.75
CA GLN A 84 0.65 -8.01 -11.24
C GLN A 84 -0.06 -7.12 -10.23
N GLU A 85 -1.32 -6.76 -10.48
CA GLU A 85 -2.16 -6.05 -9.51
C GLU A 85 -2.35 -6.88 -8.24
N PHE A 86 -2.68 -8.17 -8.37
CA PHE A 86 -2.79 -9.07 -7.21
C PHE A 86 -1.51 -9.10 -6.36
N ILE A 87 -0.35 -9.25 -7.02
CA ILE A 87 0.95 -9.29 -6.34
C ILE A 87 1.18 -7.98 -5.58
N LEU A 88 1.02 -6.85 -6.27
CA LEU A 88 1.31 -5.53 -5.75
C LEU A 88 0.37 -5.14 -4.59
N PHE A 89 -0.94 -5.35 -4.74
CA PHE A 89 -1.89 -5.01 -3.69
C PHE A 89 -1.80 -5.94 -2.48
N SER A 90 -1.49 -7.23 -2.69
CA SER A 90 -1.24 -8.13 -1.57
C SER A 90 -0.01 -7.67 -0.78
N ALA A 91 1.07 -7.30 -1.47
CA ALA A 91 2.25 -6.75 -0.82
C ALA A 91 1.94 -5.46 -0.04
N ALA A 92 1.20 -4.52 -0.64
CA ALA A 92 0.83 -3.26 0.01
C ALA A 92 -0.02 -3.47 1.28
N TRP A 93 -0.94 -4.43 1.29
CA TRP A 93 -1.68 -4.79 2.50
C TRP A 93 -0.78 -5.42 3.57
N PHE A 94 0.12 -6.32 3.18
CA PHE A 94 0.92 -7.06 4.16
C PHE A 94 2.17 -6.35 4.66
N HIS A 95 2.69 -5.32 3.97
CA HIS A 95 4.06 -4.81 4.15
C HIS A 95 4.45 -4.54 5.62
N ASP A 96 3.54 -3.98 6.41
CA ASP A 96 3.76 -3.61 7.81
C ASP A 96 3.15 -4.58 8.84
N THR A 97 2.53 -5.68 8.44
CA THR A 97 1.88 -6.61 9.40
C THR A 97 2.85 -7.20 10.42
N GLY A 98 4.13 -7.33 10.08
CA GLY A 98 5.19 -7.75 11.01
C GLY A 98 5.49 -6.73 12.12
N GLN A 99 4.99 -5.49 12.03
CA GLN A 99 5.05 -4.51 13.11
C GLN A 99 4.18 -4.93 14.31
N LEU A 100 3.13 -5.71 14.07
CA LEU A 100 2.23 -6.24 15.11
C LEU A 100 2.92 -7.27 16.02
N THR A 101 4.02 -7.87 15.55
CA THR A 101 4.66 -9.01 16.20
C THR A 101 6.16 -8.78 16.41
N GLY A 102 6.54 -7.90 17.32
CA GLY A 102 7.92 -7.73 17.77
C GLY A 102 8.50 -6.32 17.57
N PRO A 103 9.83 -6.15 17.56
CA PRO A 103 10.48 -4.84 17.46
C PRO A 103 10.42 -4.29 16.02
N PRO A 104 10.58 -2.98 15.78
CA PRO A 104 10.56 -2.42 14.43
C PRO A 104 11.57 -3.07 13.46
N ALA A 105 12.73 -3.49 13.95
CA ALA A 105 13.73 -4.16 13.13
C ALA A 105 13.24 -5.53 12.60
N GLY A 106 13.41 -5.74 11.29
CA GLY A 106 13.06 -6.99 10.61
C GLY A 106 11.56 -7.28 10.54
N HIS A 107 10.71 -6.25 10.58
CA HIS A 107 9.27 -6.39 10.48
C HIS A 107 8.85 -6.92 9.11
N GLU A 108 9.53 -6.55 8.05
CA GLU A 108 9.26 -6.97 6.66
C GLU A 108 9.41 -8.48 6.51
N HIS A 109 10.45 -9.07 7.12
CA HIS A 109 10.61 -10.54 7.15
C HIS A 109 9.47 -11.25 7.90
N ARG A 110 8.90 -10.62 8.93
CA ARG A 110 7.73 -11.16 9.64
C ARG A 110 6.45 -10.98 8.83
N SER A 111 6.30 -9.83 8.16
CA SER A 111 5.22 -9.56 7.21
C SER A 111 5.19 -10.60 6.09
N VAL A 112 6.35 -10.94 5.51
CA VAL A 112 6.47 -12.00 4.51
C VAL A 112 6.00 -13.34 5.06
N ARG A 113 6.41 -13.74 6.27
CA ARG A 113 5.98 -15.01 6.86
C ARG A 113 4.47 -15.08 7.05
N LEU A 114 3.85 -14.02 7.59
CA LEU A 114 2.40 -13.94 7.76
C LEU A 114 1.66 -14.02 6.43
N MET A 115 2.18 -13.34 5.40
CA MET A 115 1.64 -13.37 4.04
C MET A 115 1.77 -14.77 3.41
N GLU A 116 2.93 -15.41 3.56
CA GLU A 116 3.21 -16.76 3.05
C GLU A 116 2.25 -17.79 3.64
N GLU A 117 2.05 -17.76 4.96
CA GLU A 117 1.10 -18.64 5.67
C GLU A 117 -0.32 -18.44 5.13
N PHE A 118 -0.81 -17.20 5.10
CA PHE A 118 -2.17 -16.89 4.65
C PHE A 118 -2.44 -17.28 3.19
N LEU A 119 -1.50 -17.00 2.28
CA LEU A 119 -1.69 -17.28 0.85
C LEU A 119 -1.44 -18.74 0.48
N SER A 120 -0.58 -19.45 1.22
CA SER A 120 -0.40 -20.89 1.05
C SER A 120 -1.68 -21.65 1.39
N ASP A 121 -2.37 -21.25 2.47
CA ASP A 121 -3.68 -21.81 2.86
C ASP A 121 -4.78 -21.55 1.83
N LYS A 122 -4.63 -20.50 1.01
CA LYS A 122 -5.50 -20.18 -0.13
C LYS A 122 -5.13 -20.94 -1.40
N GLY A 123 -4.06 -21.73 -1.39
CA GLY A 123 -3.59 -22.51 -2.55
C GLY A 123 -2.91 -21.66 -3.63
N ILE A 124 -2.36 -20.50 -3.27
CA ILE A 124 -1.63 -19.64 -4.21
C ILE A 124 -0.28 -20.28 -4.56
N ALA A 125 0.12 -20.17 -5.83
CA ALA A 125 1.35 -20.79 -6.31
C ALA A 125 2.60 -20.16 -5.66
N PRO A 126 3.64 -20.97 -5.32
CA PRO A 126 4.83 -20.48 -4.61
C PRO A 126 5.60 -19.37 -5.30
N ASP A 127 5.60 -19.33 -6.64
CA ASP A 127 6.25 -18.28 -7.42
C ASP A 127 5.56 -16.91 -7.28
N ILE A 128 4.22 -16.92 -7.18
CA ILE A 128 3.41 -15.71 -6.92
C ILE A 128 3.65 -15.24 -5.49
N ILE A 129 3.61 -16.15 -4.52
CA ILE A 129 3.92 -15.84 -3.10
C ILE A 129 5.32 -15.23 -2.99
N SER A 130 6.31 -15.82 -3.67
CA SER A 130 7.68 -15.29 -3.70
C SER A 130 7.74 -13.89 -4.31
N ALA A 131 6.95 -13.59 -5.36
CA ALA A 131 6.89 -12.26 -5.95
C ALA A 131 6.29 -11.21 -5.00
N ILE A 132 5.23 -11.58 -4.25
CA ILE A 132 4.65 -10.73 -3.20
C ILE A 132 5.68 -10.49 -2.09
N GLY A 133 6.38 -11.54 -1.66
CA GLY A 133 7.42 -11.46 -0.66
C GLY A 133 8.56 -10.51 -1.06
N ARG A 134 9.02 -10.55 -2.31
CA ARG A 134 10.02 -9.60 -2.82
C ARG A 134 9.54 -8.16 -2.81
N CYS A 135 8.26 -7.92 -3.13
CA CYS A 135 7.68 -6.58 -3.03
C CYS A 135 7.69 -6.08 -1.58
N ILE A 136 7.29 -6.90 -0.62
CA ILE A 136 7.35 -6.54 0.81
C ILE A 136 8.80 -6.27 1.24
N LEU A 137 9.75 -7.15 0.92
CA LEU A 137 11.16 -6.97 1.30
C LEU A 137 11.80 -5.73 0.64
N SER A 138 11.28 -5.26 -0.48
CA SER A 138 11.79 -4.05 -1.13
C SER A 138 11.55 -2.77 -0.32
N THR A 139 10.58 -2.77 0.61
CA THR A 139 10.31 -1.64 1.52
C THR A 139 11.30 -1.56 2.68
N SER A 140 12.22 -2.53 2.81
CA SER A 140 13.30 -2.44 3.79
C SER A 140 14.33 -1.37 3.42
N ILE A 141 14.71 -0.56 4.41
CA ILE A 141 15.71 0.49 4.25
C ILE A 141 17.13 -0.11 4.40
N PRO A 142 18.07 0.17 3.48
CA PRO A 142 17.94 1.01 2.30
C PRO A 142 17.21 0.33 1.13
N HIS A 143 16.24 1.03 0.53
CA HIS A 143 15.46 0.51 -0.60
C HIS A 143 16.33 0.16 -1.80
N SER A 144 16.14 -1.05 -2.34
CA SER A 144 16.80 -1.53 -3.55
C SER A 144 15.83 -2.31 -4.46
N PRO A 145 14.74 -1.66 -4.94
CA PRO A 145 13.79 -2.32 -5.83
C PRO A 145 14.46 -2.74 -7.15
N SER A 146 14.03 -3.89 -7.67
CA SER A 146 14.60 -4.56 -8.84
C SER A 146 13.68 -4.57 -10.07
N ASN A 147 12.41 -4.24 -9.89
CA ASN A 147 11.40 -4.19 -10.95
C ASN A 147 10.30 -3.18 -10.59
N ILE A 148 9.39 -2.94 -11.54
CA ILE A 148 8.38 -1.89 -11.41
C ILE A 148 7.42 -2.09 -10.23
N LEU A 149 7.08 -3.32 -9.83
CA LEU A 149 6.17 -3.54 -8.70
C LEU A 149 6.84 -3.14 -7.37
N GLU A 150 8.10 -3.51 -7.23
CA GLU A 150 8.95 -3.12 -6.09
C GLU A 150 9.17 -1.60 -6.06
N GLU A 151 9.39 -0.96 -7.22
CA GLU A 151 9.49 0.50 -7.28
C GLU A 151 8.20 1.19 -6.84
N ILE A 152 7.04 0.68 -7.27
CA ILE A 152 5.73 1.26 -6.92
C ILE A 152 5.47 1.18 -5.41
N ILE A 153 5.72 0.02 -4.78
CA ILE A 153 5.45 -0.13 -3.34
C ILE A 153 6.43 0.69 -2.49
N CYS A 154 7.72 0.76 -2.86
CA CYS A 154 8.69 1.64 -2.17
C CYS A 154 8.27 3.12 -2.22
N ASP A 155 7.82 3.57 -3.39
CA ASP A 155 7.35 4.94 -3.57
C ASP A 155 6.01 5.21 -2.85
N ALA A 156 5.13 4.21 -2.77
CA ALA A 156 3.86 4.31 -2.05
C ALA A 156 4.08 4.42 -0.54
N ASP A 157 4.98 3.60 0.02
CA ASP A 157 5.30 3.56 1.45
C ASP A 157 5.97 4.86 1.93
N THR A 158 6.79 5.47 1.08
CA THR A 158 7.49 6.74 1.37
C THR A 158 6.87 7.97 0.70
N TYR A 159 5.62 7.87 0.25
CA TYR A 159 4.95 8.94 -0.49
C TYR A 159 4.88 10.25 0.32
N ASN A 160 4.68 10.13 1.64
CA ASN A 160 4.65 11.24 2.59
C ASN A 160 5.90 12.13 2.52
N LEU A 161 7.08 11.58 2.22
CA LEU A 161 8.34 12.34 2.18
C LEU A 161 8.31 13.48 1.17
N GLY A 162 7.46 13.37 0.13
CA GLY A 162 7.31 14.36 -0.92
C GLY A 162 6.17 15.36 -0.72
N ASN A 163 5.45 15.32 0.40
CA ASN A 163 4.27 16.15 0.61
C ASN A 163 4.23 16.77 2.02
N GLU A 164 3.20 17.55 2.30
CA GLU A 164 3.05 18.30 3.55
C GLU A 164 2.73 17.41 4.77
N GLU A 165 2.21 16.19 4.55
CA GLU A 165 1.93 15.20 5.60
C GLU A 165 3.21 14.70 6.27
N PHE A 166 4.36 14.90 5.65
CA PHE A 166 5.67 14.54 6.18
C PHE A 166 5.87 15.00 7.63
N LEU A 167 5.53 16.24 7.98
CA LEU A 167 5.78 16.75 9.34
C LEU A 167 4.95 16.03 10.40
N ILE A 168 3.71 15.63 10.05
CA ILE A 168 2.83 14.88 10.94
C ILE A 168 3.34 13.45 11.09
N THR A 169 3.74 12.83 9.99
CA THR A 169 4.21 11.45 9.95
C THR A 169 5.59 11.30 10.60
N ASP A 170 6.53 12.22 10.39
CA ASP A 170 7.84 12.30 11.08
C ASP A 170 7.67 12.30 12.60
N ALA A 171 6.74 13.11 13.13
CA ALA A 171 6.46 13.15 14.56
C ALA A 171 5.83 11.84 15.10
N LYS A 172 4.99 11.17 14.30
CA LYS A 172 4.42 9.86 14.66
C LYS A 172 5.49 8.78 14.68
N VAL A 173 6.35 8.71 13.65
CA VAL A 173 7.46 7.76 13.59
C VAL A 173 8.43 7.98 14.74
N ALA A 174 8.78 9.24 15.06
CA ALA A 174 9.64 9.56 16.21
C ALA A 174 9.08 9.00 17.52
N ARG A 175 7.78 9.22 17.78
CA ARG A 175 7.10 8.70 18.97
C ARG A 175 7.12 7.17 19.00
N GLU A 176 6.82 6.54 17.88
CA GLU A 176 6.81 5.08 17.77
C GLU A 176 8.21 4.49 18.02
N MET A 177 9.26 5.05 17.40
CA MET A 177 10.64 4.58 17.58
C MET A 177 11.14 4.78 19.02
N GLN A 178 10.79 5.90 19.65
CA GLN A 178 11.08 6.11 21.07
C GLN A 178 10.41 5.05 21.95
N LYS A 179 9.16 4.67 21.66
CA LYS A 179 8.42 3.70 22.48
C LYS A 179 8.82 2.25 22.24
N ARG A 180 9.08 1.88 20.99
CA ARG A 180 9.28 0.48 20.58
C ARG A 180 10.74 0.08 20.44
N ALA A 181 11.64 1.04 20.30
CA ALA A 181 13.07 0.79 20.07
C ALA A 181 13.99 1.64 20.97
N ASP A 182 13.43 2.38 21.95
CA ASP A 182 14.17 3.23 22.90
C ASP A 182 15.15 4.20 22.20
N VAL A 183 14.74 4.71 21.03
CA VAL A 183 15.55 5.64 20.24
C VAL A 183 15.63 7.00 20.94
N ASP A 184 16.86 7.52 21.10
CA ASP A 184 17.10 8.87 21.58
C ASP A 184 16.75 9.91 20.51
N LEU A 185 15.70 10.69 20.78
CA LEU A 185 15.21 11.71 19.85
C LEU A 185 16.04 13.00 19.83
N SER A 186 17.10 13.12 20.65
CA SER A 186 17.98 14.28 20.67
C SER A 186 18.65 14.54 19.30
N HIS A 187 18.89 13.48 18.54
CA HIS A 187 19.49 13.53 17.20
C HIS A 187 18.47 13.29 16.07
N TRP A 188 17.18 13.17 16.38
CA TRP A 188 16.13 12.80 15.43
C TRP A 188 16.18 13.60 14.12
N ASP A 189 16.22 14.94 14.19
CA ASP A 189 16.22 15.76 12.98
C ASP A 189 17.44 15.51 12.08
N LYS A 190 18.60 15.16 12.66
CA LYS A 190 19.81 14.82 11.88
C LYS A 190 19.66 13.47 11.19
N GLU A 191 19.07 12.48 11.86
CA GLU A 191 18.77 11.17 11.30
C GLU A 191 17.71 11.27 10.19
N THR A 192 16.63 12.01 10.45
CA THR A 192 15.60 12.34 9.45
C THR A 192 16.21 13.03 8.23
N LEU A 193 17.12 14.00 8.42
CA LEU A 193 17.80 14.66 7.31
C LEU A 193 18.68 13.69 6.51
N ALA A 194 19.40 12.79 7.19
CA ALA A 194 20.21 11.76 6.55
C ALA A 194 19.34 10.81 5.72
N PHE A 195 18.24 10.34 6.29
CA PHE A 195 17.26 9.49 5.61
C PHE A 195 16.66 10.17 4.38
N LEU A 196 16.13 11.39 4.53
CA LEU A 196 15.60 12.16 3.40
C LEU A 196 16.66 12.38 2.31
N SER A 197 17.90 12.68 2.69
CA SER A 197 18.97 12.96 1.73
C SER A 197 19.43 11.70 0.97
N ALA A 198 19.44 10.54 1.63
CA ALA A 198 19.82 9.26 1.02
C ALA A 198 18.69 8.64 0.18
N HIS A 199 17.43 8.88 0.56
CA HIS A 199 16.26 8.35 -0.14
C HIS A 199 16.17 8.89 -1.58
N ARG A 200 15.50 8.17 -2.47
CA ARG A 200 15.10 8.65 -3.81
C ARG A 200 13.77 8.01 -4.20
N PHE A 201 12.93 8.75 -4.93
CA PHE A 201 11.77 8.14 -5.58
C PHE A 201 12.23 7.34 -6.80
N PHE A 202 11.54 6.24 -7.11
CA PHE A 202 11.94 5.27 -8.12
C PHE A 202 11.14 5.40 -9.40
N THR A 203 9.82 5.43 -9.30
CA THR A 203 8.91 5.53 -10.44
C THR A 203 9.03 6.92 -11.10
N PRO A 204 8.87 7.00 -12.44
CA PRO A 204 8.81 8.29 -13.13
C PRO A 204 7.71 9.22 -12.58
N TYR A 205 6.59 8.63 -12.16
CA TYR A 205 5.46 9.36 -11.56
C TYR A 205 5.87 10.07 -10.27
N CYS A 206 6.37 9.35 -9.26
CA CYS A 206 6.75 9.97 -7.99
C CYS A 206 7.97 10.88 -8.13
N LYS A 207 8.93 10.57 -9.03
CA LYS A 207 10.01 11.51 -9.36
C LYS A 207 9.46 12.87 -9.81
N SER A 208 8.46 12.88 -10.69
CA SER A 208 7.84 14.11 -11.17
C SER A 208 7.01 14.82 -10.09
N MET A 209 6.23 14.07 -9.32
CA MET A 209 5.23 14.65 -8.41
C MET A 209 5.78 15.02 -7.03
N LEU A 210 6.78 14.28 -6.53
CA LEU A 210 7.16 14.31 -5.11
C LEU A 210 8.55 14.87 -4.85
N SER A 211 9.43 14.91 -5.87
CA SER A 211 10.83 15.34 -5.67
C SER A 211 10.93 16.78 -5.14
N GLN A 212 10.12 17.71 -5.66
CA GLN A 212 10.17 19.10 -5.20
C GLN A 212 9.67 19.24 -3.76
N GLY A 213 8.56 18.60 -3.40
CA GLY A 213 8.05 18.63 -2.04
C GLY A 213 9.03 17.98 -1.05
N LYS A 214 9.75 16.93 -1.46
CA LYS A 214 10.83 16.35 -0.68
C LYS A 214 11.98 17.32 -0.45
N GLN A 215 12.38 18.11 -1.47
CA GLN A 215 13.40 19.15 -1.29
C GLN A 215 12.93 20.23 -0.32
N ASN A 216 11.65 20.60 -0.35
CA ASN A 216 11.07 21.53 0.62
C ASN A 216 11.13 20.95 2.04
N ASN A 217 10.78 19.68 2.22
CA ASN A 217 10.86 18.97 3.51
C ASN A 217 12.31 18.88 4.03
N ILE A 218 13.28 18.61 3.15
CA ILE A 218 14.71 18.66 3.50
C ILE A 218 15.10 20.04 4.02
N HIS A 219 14.65 21.11 3.36
CA HIS A 219 14.89 22.49 3.81
C HIS A 219 14.26 22.76 5.19
N LEU A 220 13.02 22.33 5.41
CA LEU A 220 12.34 22.49 6.70
C LEU A 220 13.09 21.80 7.85
N VAL A 221 13.57 20.57 7.62
CA VAL A 221 14.36 19.83 8.63
C VAL A 221 15.70 20.53 8.90
N ARG A 222 16.37 21.07 7.86
CA ARG A 222 17.60 21.85 8.04
C ARG A 222 17.37 23.09 8.91
N GLU A 223 16.27 23.81 8.72
CA GLU A 223 15.93 24.98 9.55
C GLU A 223 15.60 24.58 11.00
N ARG A 224 14.91 23.44 11.23
CA ARG A 224 14.70 22.89 12.59
C ARG A 224 16.04 22.65 13.31
N ILE A 225 17.02 22.06 12.62
CA ILE A 225 18.36 21.80 13.18
C ILE A 225 19.08 23.12 13.54
N LYS A 226 19.05 24.11 12.65
CA LYS A 226 19.68 25.43 12.91
C LYS A 226 19.07 26.13 14.11
N ASN A 227 17.74 26.15 14.21
CA ASN A 227 17.02 26.81 15.30
C ASN A 227 17.32 26.17 16.66
N LYS A 228 17.43 24.84 16.72
CA LYS A 228 17.86 24.11 17.93
C LYS A 228 19.32 24.40 18.31
N SER A 229 20.18 24.65 17.32
CA SER A 229 21.60 24.96 17.56
C SER A 229 21.83 26.42 17.98
N GLY A 230 20.98 27.34 17.52
CA GLY A 230 21.01 28.77 17.90
C GLY A 230 20.35 29.09 19.24
N GLN A 231 19.60 28.14 19.81
CA GLN A 231 19.13 28.18 21.19
C GLN A 231 20.19 27.54 22.10
N THR A 232 21.30 28.24 22.32
CA THR A 232 22.23 27.90 23.40
C THR A 232 21.63 28.41 24.73
N PRO A 233 21.64 27.62 25.83
CA PRO A 233 21.10 28.06 27.12
C PRO A 233 21.77 29.32 27.68
#